data_AF-A0A6M0CUM6-F1
#
_entry.id   AF-A0A6M0CUM6-F1
#
_cell.length_a   1.000
_cell.length_b   1.000
_cell.length_c   1.000
_cell.angle_alpha   90.00
_cell.angle_beta   90.00
_cell.angle_gamma   90.00
#
_symmetry.space_group_name_H-M   'P 1'
#
loop_
_entity.id
_entity.type
_entity.pdbx_description
1 polymer ?
#
loop_
_entity_poly.entity_id
_entity_poly.type
_entity_poly.pdbx_seq_one_letter_code
_entity_poly.pdbx_strand_id
1 'polypeptide(L)' 'LAKAIADSAAFSIAGGGDTLAAIDKYGVASQISYISTGGGAFLEFVEGKVLPAVEVLEQRAKA' A
#
# COMPACT_ATOMS: atom_id res chain seq x y z
N LEU A 1 7.68 5.81 15.41
CA LEU A 1 6.91 4.75 14.70
C LEU A 1 7.59 4.31 13.40
N ALA A 2 7.88 5.21 12.45
CA ALA A 2 8.53 4.86 11.17
C ALA A 2 9.76 3.95 11.33
N LYS A 3 10.72 4.33 12.20
CA LYS A 3 11.89 3.48 12.52
C LYS A 3 11.52 2.14 13.15
N ALA A 4 10.53 2.10 14.04
CA ALA A 4 10.11 0.84 14.67
C ALA A 4 9.48 -0.14 13.67
N ILE A 5 8.76 0.38 12.66
CA ILE A 5 8.22 -0.43 11.57
C ILE A 5 9.38 -0.93 10.69
N ALA A 6 10.35 -0.07 10.39
CA ALA A 6 11.54 -0.41 9.59
C ALA A 6 12.44 -1.47 10.27
N ASP A 7 12.61 -1.38 11.59
CA ASP A 7 13.42 -2.32 12.39
C ASP A 7 12.66 -3.64 12.68
N SER A 8 11.37 -3.72 12.36
CA SER A 8 10.55 -4.90 12.59
C SER A 8 10.81 -5.99 11.54
N ALA A 9 10.80 -7.25 11.95
CA ALA A 9 10.86 -8.40 11.04
C ALA A 9 9.51 -8.70 10.33
N ALA A 10 8.45 -7.94 10.64
CA ALA A 10 7.15 -8.11 10.02
C ALA A 10 7.16 -7.69 8.55
N PHE A 11 6.31 -8.32 7.73
CA PHE A 11 5.98 -7.78 6.41
C PHE A 11 5.25 -6.45 6.57
N SER A 12 5.85 -5.36 6.09
CA SER A 12 5.31 -4.02 6.22
C SER A 12 4.77 -3.52 4.88
N ILE A 13 3.49 -3.13 4.88
CA ILE A 13 2.84 -2.46 3.77
C ILE A 13 2.41 -1.06 4.20
N ALA A 14 2.78 -0.05 3.41
CA ALA A 14 2.42 1.34 3.66
C ALA A 14 1.71 1.94 2.44
N GLY A 15 0.77 2.85 2.68
CA GLY A 15 0.05 3.57 1.63
C GLY A 15 -0.59 4.85 2.16
N GLY A 16 -0.92 5.76 1.25
CA GLY A 16 -1.44 7.10 1.56
C GLY A 16 -0.35 8.19 1.53
N GLY A 17 -0.70 9.36 0.98
CA GLY A 17 0.28 10.43 0.68
C GLY A 17 1.09 10.89 1.89
N ASP A 18 0.43 11.12 3.03
CA ASP A 18 1.10 11.56 4.26
C ASP A 18 2.05 10.49 4.82
N THR A 19 1.65 9.21 4.73
CA THR A 19 2.48 8.08 5.16
C THR A 19 3.75 8.00 4.30
N LEU A 20 3.63 8.20 2.99
CA LEU A 20 4.76 8.19 2.06
C LEU A 20 5.69 9.38 2.31
N ALA A 21 5.13 10.58 2.51
CA ALA A 21 5.91 11.77 2.87
C ALA A 21 6.69 11.56 4.18
N ALA A 22 6.11 10.86 5.16
CA ALA A 22 6.81 10.51 6.39
C ALA A 22 7.92 9.47 6.15
N ILE A 23 7.66 8.42 5.36
CA ILE A 23 8.66 7.41 4.99
C ILE A 23 9.90 8.05 4.34
N ASP A 24 9.68 8.98 3.40
CA ASP A 24 10.75 9.71 2.72
C ASP A 24 11.48 10.64 3.68
N LYS A 25 10.74 11.42 4.49
CA LYS A 25 11.30 12.33 5.49
C LYS A 25 12.21 11.63 6.50
N TYR A 26 11.88 10.39 6.88
CA TYR A 26 12.65 9.61 7.85
C TYR A 26 13.63 8.62 7.20
N GLY A 27 13.72 8.57 5.87
CA GLY A 27 14.69 7.76 5.15
C GLY A 27 14.53 6.25 5.34
N VAL A 28 13.30 5.76 5.54
CA VAL A 28 13.03 4.33 5.80
C VAL A 28 12.48 3.57 4.60
N ALA A 29 12.43 4.19 3.41
CA ALA A 29 11.78 3.62 2.22
C ALA A 29 12.30 2.22 1.85
N SER A 30 13.63 2.00 1.89
CA SER A 30 14.24 0.71 1.55
C SER A 30 13.99 -0.41 2.57
N GLN A 31 13.42 -0.08 3.74
CA GLN A 31 13.14 -1.02 4.83
C GLN A 31 11.64 -1.38 4.90
N ILE A 32 10.80 -0.75 4.09
CA ILE A 32 9.37 -1.08 3.99
C ILE A 32 9.21 -2.17 2.91
N SER A 33 8.48 -3.25 3.22
CA SER A 33 8.35 -4.38 2.29
C SER A 33 7.55 -4.03 1.03
N TYR A 34 6.53 -3.18 1.14
CA TYR A 34 5.76 -2.68 0.01
C TYR A 34 5.24 -1.26 0.25
N ILE A 35 5.44 -0.38 -0.72
CA ILE A 35 4.95 1.00 -0.70
C ILE A 35 3.90 1.17 -1.80
N SER A 36 2.65 1.35 -1.40
CA SER A 36 1.53 1.61 -2.30
C SER A 36 1.41 3.10 -2.61
N THR A 37 1.49 3.44 -3.90
CA THR A 37 1.20 4.79 -4.43
C THR A 37 -0.26 4.95 -4.87
N GLY A 38 -1.12 3.95 -4.61
CA GLY A 38 -2.51 3.91 -5.07
C GLY A 38 -3.47 4.89 -4.38
N GLY A 39 -3.00 5.63 -3.36
CA GLY A 39 -3.78 6.66 -2.68
C GLY A 39 -5.16 6.18 -2.22
N GLY A 40 -6.23 6.76 -2.78
CA GLY A 40 -7.61 6.37 -2.48
C GLY A 40 -7.94 4.93 -2.85
N ALA A 41 -7.42 4.41 -3.97
CA ALA A 41 -7.67 3.02 -4.37
C ALA A 41 -7.06 2.01 -3.39
N PHE A 42 -5.94 2.36 -2.74
CA PHE A 42 -5.38 1.54 -1.67
C PHE A 42 -6.30 1.50 -0.44
N LEU A 43 -6.91 2.63 -0.08
CA LEU A 43 -7.88 2.70 1.02
C LEU A 43 -9.15 1.92 0.69
N GLU A 44 -9.72 2.10 -0.50
CA GLU A 44 -10.91 1.36 -0.94
C GLU A 44 -10.67 -0.16 -0.95
N PHE A 45 -9.47 -0.58 -1.35
CA PHE A 45 -9.08 -2.00 -1.28
C PHE A 45 -9.02 -2.52 0.16
N VAL A 46 -8.42 -1.75 1.09
CA VAL A 46 -8.36 -2.11 2.52
C VAL A 46 -9.76 -2.11 3.17
N GLU A 47 -10.65 -1.23 2.71
CA GLU A 47 -12.07 -1.22 3.10
C GLU A 47 -12.86 -2.43 2.58
N GLY A 48 -12.27 -3.25 1.71
CA GLY A 48 -12.91 -4.43 1.11
C GLY A 48 -13.89 -4.09 -0.01
N LYS A 49 -13.81 -2.89 -0.58
CA LYS A 49 -14.64 -2.50 -1.72
C LYS A 49 -14.16 -3.19 -3.00
N VAL A 50 -15.11 -3.45 -3.89
CA VAL A 50 -14.79 -3.90 -5.25
C VAL A 50 -14.18 -2.75 -6.02
N LEU A 51 -12.96 -2.94 -6.54
CA LEU A 51 -12.34 -2.00 -7.47
C LEU A 51 -12.83 -2.32 -8.89
N PRO A 52 -13.61 -1.44 -9.56
CA PRO A 52 -14.23 -1.77 -10.85
C PRO A 52 -13.23 -2.15 -11.94
N ALA A 53 -12.05 -1.53 -11.92
CA ALA A 53 -10.97 -1.84 -12.86
C ALA A 53 -10.37 -3.25 -12.65
N VAL A 54 -10.36 -3.76 -11.41
CA VAL A 54 -9.91 -5.13 -11.13
C VAL A 54 -11.01 -6.12 -11.49
N GLU A 55 -12.26 -5.81 -11.15
CA GLU A 55 -13.43 -6.64 -11.44
C GLU A 55 -13.56 -6.95 -12.94
N VAL A 56 -13.43 -5.95 -13.81
CA VAL A 56 -13.51 -6.18 -15.27
C VAL A 56 -12.39 -7.09 -15.78
N LEU A 57 -11.18 -7.01 -15.21
CA LEU A 57 -10.08 -7.89 -15.58
C LEU A 57 -10.34 -9.34 -15.14
N GLU A 58 -10.87 -9.54 -13.93
CA GLU A 58 -11.25 -10.86 -13.43
C GLU A 58 -12.36 -11.51 -14.26
N GLN A 59 -13.37 -10.74 -14.68
CA GLN A 59 -14.44 -11.22 -15.55
C GLN A 59 -13.90 -11.68 -16.90
N ARG A 60 -12.97 -10.91 -17.49
CA ARG A 60 -12.39 -11.21 -18.80
C ARG A 60 -11.38 -12.36 -18.78
N ALA A 61 -10.74 -12.63 -17.65
CA ALA A 61 -9.83 -13.76 -17.50
C ALA A 61 -10.55 -15.12 -17.34
N LYS A 62 -11.82 -15.10 -16.94
CA LYS A 62 -12.64 -16.33 -16.73
C LYS A 62 -13.50 -16.71 -17.95
N ALA A 63 -13.73 -15.76 -18.86
CA ALA A 63 -14.50 -15.95 -20.09
C ALA A 63 -13.63 -16.53 -21.21
#